data_AF-M0ZIE3-F1
#
_entry.id   AF-M0ZIE3-F1
#
_cell.length_a   1.000
_cell.length_b   1.000
_cell.length_c   1.000
_cell.angle_alpha   90.00
_cell.angle_beta   90.00
_cell.angle_gamma   90.00
#
_symmetry.space_group_name_H-M   'P 1'
#
loop_
_entity.id
_entity.type
_entity.pdbx_description
1 polymer ?
#
loop_
_entity_poly.entity_id
_entity_poly.type
_entity_poly.pdbx_seq_one_letter_code
_entity_poly.pdbx_strand_id
1 'polypeptide(L)'
;MVEVEVLVTKNVTQACAITPSVRNCVLTSSLVACVWQDINSSRTIDHDCWSDESICIDKKLWYALGKLKAERVAWNIARESGFKLATICPGLLTGPEFISRNPTPTIAYLKGAQEMFRNGLLATVDVNRLAVEHVLVFEDMKNTSYNRYISFDQVIRSEEELEKLARETGIDIRTTRSNSRTNSSNIVKLSNAKLCGLMSTIHRCHNEF
;
A
#
# COMPACT_ATOMS: atom_id res chain seq x y z
N MET A 1 -8.34 -4.97 16.56
CA MET A 1 -8.27 -4.41 15.19
C MET A 1 -7.49 -5.32 14.26
N VAL A 2 -6.21 -5.60 14.55
CA VAL A 2 -5.36 -6.52 13.75
C VAL A 2 -6.01 -7.90 13.55
N GLU A 3 -6.46 -8.55 14.62
CA GLU A 3 -7.07 -9.88 14.54
C GLU A 3 -8.34 -9.91 13.67
N VAL A 4 -9.16 -8.85 13.75
CA VAL A 4 -10.38 -8.72 12.95
C VAL A 4 -10.03 -8.61 11.46
N GLU A 5 -9.04 -7.79 11.11
CA GLU A 5 -8.61 -7.63 9.71
C GLU A 5 -8.04 -8.94 9.13
N VAL A 6 -7.26 -9.67 9.93
CA VAL A 6 -6.73 -10.99 9.56
C VAL A 6 -7.86 -12.01 9.39
N LEU A 7 -8.81 -12.06 10.32
CA LEU A 7 -9.92 -13.00 10.29
C LEU A 7 -10.83 -12.75 9.07
N VAL A 8 -11.18 -11.48 8.80
CA VAL A 8 -12.00 -11.12 7.64
C VAL A 8 -11.29 -11.52 6.34
N THR A 9 -10.01 -11.19 6.22
CA THR A 9 -9.21 -11.53 5.04
C THR A 9 -9.09 -13.04 4.86
N LYS A 10 -8.86 -13.78 5.95
CA LYS A 10 -8.85 -15.25 5.95
C LYS A 10 -10.15 -15.80 5.41
N ASN A 11 -11.29 -15.37 5.96
CA ASN A 11 -12.60 -15.90 5.60
C ASN A 11 -12.93 -15.64 4.13
N VAL A 12 -12.71 -14.42 3.63
CA VAL A 12 -12.96 -14.08 2.21
C VAL A 12 -12.03 -14.88 1.29
N THR A 13 -10.74 -14.96 1.63
CA THR A 13 -9.76 -15.66 0.81
C THR A 13 -10.02 -17.16 0.77
N GLN A 14 -10.42 -17.76 1.90
CA GLN A 14 -10.84 -19.16 1.96
C GLN A 14 -12.11 -19.40 1.13
N ALA A 15 -13.08 -18.51 1.21
CA ALA A 15 -14.29 -18.60 0.39
C ALA A 15 -13.97 -18.54 -1.12
N CYS A 16 -13.06 -17.65 -1.53
CA CYS A 16 -12.56 -17.60 -2.91
C CYS A 16 -11.88 -18.93 -3.30
N ALA A 17 -11.03 -19.47 -2.44
CA ALA A 17 -10.27 -20.69 -2.70
C ALA A 17 -11.16 -21.93 -2.92
N ILE A 18 -12.27 -22.05 -2.17
CA ILE A 18 -13.18 -23.21 -2.27
C ILE A 18 -14.25 -23.06 -3.35
N THR A 19 -14.38 -21.88 -3.98
CA THR A 19 -15.45 -21.60 -4.96
C THR A 19 -14.94 -21.81 -6.39
N PRO A 20 -15.38 -22.85 -7.13
CA PRO A 20 -14.80 -23.18 -8.43
C PRO A 20 -14.96 -22.11 -9.52
N SER A 21 -15.97 -21.24 -9.40
CA SER A 21 -16.19 -20.13 -10.33
C SER A 21 -15.25 -18.94 -10.10
N VAL A 22 -14.62 -18.83 -8.93
CA VAL A 22 -13.69 -17.75 -8.60
C VAL A 22 -12.29 -18.14 -9.06
N ARG A 23 -11.81 -17.47 -10.11
CA ARG A 23 -10.50 -17.78 -10.71
C ARG A 23 -9.37 -16.89 -10.22
N ASN A 24 -9.70 -15.64 -9.94
CA ASN A 24 -8.76 -14.57 -9.60
C ASN A 24 -9.32 -13.78 -8.42
N CYS A 25 -8.45 -13.38 -7.50
CA CYS A 25 -8.76 -12.44 -6.43
C CYS A 25 -7.73 -11.31 -6.43
N VAL A 26 -8.21 -10.06 -6.33
CA VAL A 26 -7.37 -8.89 -6.09
C VAL A 26 -7.67 -8.38 -4.69
N LEU A 27 -6.64 -8.37 -3.83
CA LEU A 27 -6.75 -7.90 -2.46
C LEU A 27 -6.10 -6.53 -2.30
N THR A 28 -6.82 -5.58 -1.70
CA THR A 28 -6.27 -4.28 -1.32
C THR A 28 -5.54 -4.38 0.02
N SER A 29 -4.21 -4.40 -0.05
CA SER A 29 -3.32 -4.25 1.10
C SER A 29 -3.06 -2.75 1.34
N SER A 30 -1.84 -2.36 1.70
CA SER A 30 -1.41 -0.97 1.82
C SER A 30 0.10 -0.86 1.71
N LEU A 31 0.61 0.30 1.30
CA LEU A 31 2.03 0.62 1.32
C LEU A 31 2.65 0.44 2.71
N VAL A 32 1.88 0.63 3.79
CA VAL A 32 2.37 0.38 5.15
C VAL A 32 2.70 -1.10 5.42
N ALA A 33 2.27 -2.04 4.58
CA ALA A 33 2.70 -3.43 4.63
C ALA A 33 4.09 -3.67 3.99
N CYS A 34 4.72 -2.64 3.41
CA CYS A 34 6.01 -2.74 2.71
C CYS A 34 7.13 -1.85 3.29
N VAL A 35 6.80 -0.74 3.97
CA VAL A 35 7.76 0.33 4.31
C VAL A 35 8.44 0.20 5.68
N TRP A 36 7.86 -0.54 6.64
CA TRP A 36 8.35 -0.60 8.01
C TRP A 36 9.37 -1.71 8.20
N GLN A 37 10.55 -1.53 7.64
CA GLN A 37 11.68 -2.48 7.71
C GLN A 37 13.00 -1.73 7.97
N ASP A 38 14.11 -2.45 8.12
CA ASP A 38 15.43 -1.82 8.26
C ASP A 38 15.82 -1.10 6.97
N ILE A 39 15.59 0.21 6.95
CA ILE A 39 15.89 1.09 5.81
C ILE A 39 17.38 1.19 5.49
N ASN A 40 18.28 0.86 6.43
CA ASN A 40 19.71 0.88 6.15
C ASN A 40 20.14 -0.29 5.24
N SER A 41 19.36 -1.36 5.25
CA SER A 41 19.57 -2.53 4.39
C SER A 41 19.02 -2.34 2.96
N SER A 42 18.09 -1.39 2.76
CA SER A 42 17.29 -1.28 1.55
C SER A 42 17.35 0.11 0.91
N ARG A 43 17.97 0.20 -0.27
CA ARG A 43 18.04 1.45 -1.05
C ARG A 43 16.76 1.76 -1.81
N THR A 44 15.90 0.76 -2.03
CA THR A 44 14.64 0.89 -2.78
C THR A 44 13.58 0.04 -2.11
N ILE A 45 12.38 0.62 -1.91
CA ILE A 45 11.17 -0.09 -1.54
C ILE A 45 10.36 -0.33 -2.81
N ASP A 46 10.05 -1.60 -3.07
CA ASP A 46 9.24 -2.03 -4.20
C ASP A 46 8.25 -3.13 -3.78
N HIS A 47 7.60 -3.75 -4.75
CA HIS A 47 6.58 -4.77 -4.54
C HIS A 47 7.05 -6.06 -3.84
N ASP A 48 8.35 -6.34 -3.79
CA ASP A 48 8.89 -7.53 -3.09
C ASP A 48 9.16 -7.26 -1.61
N CYS A 49 9.13 -5.98 -1.21
CA CYS A 49 9.39 -5.54 0.15
C CYS A 49 8.23 -5.83 1.11
N TRP A 50 8.56 -6.20 2.33
CA TRP A 50 7.60 -6.45 3.41
C TRP A 50 8.02 -5.69 4.67
N SER A 51 7.03 -5.13 5.36
CA SER A 51 7.21 -4.59 6.70
C SER A 51 7.53 -5.71 7.69
N ASP A 52 8.29 -5.36 8.73
CA ASP A 52 8.61 -6.21 9.86
C ASP A 52 7.54 -6.07 10.95
N GLU A 53 7.09 -7.21 11.48
CA GLU A 53 6.04 -7.23 12.50
C GLU A 53 6.51 -6.62 13.82
N SER A 54 7.77 -6.85 14.20
CA SER A 54 8.36 -6.35 15.45
C SER A 54 8.45 -4.84 15.41
N ILE A 55 8.93 -4.26 14.30
CA ILE A 55 8.95 -2.80 14.10
C ILE A 55 7.54 -2.22 14.20
N CYS A 56 6.55 -2.86 13.59
CA CYS A 56 5.16 -2.41 13.67
C CYS A 56 4.62 -2.46 15.11
N ILE A 57 4.96 -3.49 15.89
CA ILE A 57 4.55 -3.65 17.29
C ILE A 57 5.23 -2.60 18.16
N ASP A 58 6.55 -2.45 18.06
CA ASP A 58 7.36 -1.55 18.89
C ASP A 58 6.94 -0.09 18.70
N LYS A 59 6.69 0.31 17.44
CA LYS A 59 6.20 1.65 17.10
C LYS A 59 4.69 1.81 17.26
N LYS A 60 3.97 0.77 17.72
CA LYS A 60 2.51 0.75 17.91
C LYS A 60 1.73 1.09 16.63
N LEU A 61 2.25 0.69 15.47
CA LEU A 61 1.68 0.88 14.14
C LEU A 61 0.66 -0.22 13.84
N TRP A 62 -0.41 -0.28 14.63
CA TRP A 62 -1.41 -1.36 14.59
C TRP A 62 -2.09 -1.52 13.23
N TYR A 63 -2.27 -0.43 12.48
CA TYR A 63 -2.83 -0.49 11.13
C TYR A 63 -1.86 -1.15 10.13
N ALA A 64 -0.58 -0.80 10.20
CA ALA A 64 0.45 -1.45 9.39
C ALA A 64 0.56 -2.94 9.70
N LEU A 65 0.53 -3.30 11.00
CA LEU A 65 0.54 -4.70 11.44
C LEU A 65 -0.70 -5.47 10.93
N GLY A 66 -1.88 -4.84 10.97
CA GLY A 66 -3.13 -5.40 10.44
C GLY A 66 -3.03 -5.72 8.96
N LYS A 67 -2.64 -4.72 8.16
CA LYS A 67 -2.44 -4.85 6.71
C LYS A 67 -1.40 -5.93 6.36
N LEU A 68 -0.27 -5.91 7.04
CA LEU A 68 0.81 -6.88 6.87
C LEU A 68 0.32 -8.32 7.13
N LYS A 69 -0.32 -8.57 8.28
CA LYS A 69 -0.78 -9.91 8.65
C LYS A 69 -1.92 -10.40 7.77
N ALA A 70 -2.85 -9.52 7.41
CA ALA A 70 -3.94 -9.83 6.50
C ALA A 70 -3.40 -10.26 5.13
N GLU A 71 -2.47 -9.49 4.57
CA GLU A 71 -1.86 -9.81 3.28
C GLU A 71 -1.09 -11.14 3.33
N ARG A 72 -0.30 -11.39 4.39
CA ARG A 72 0.42 -12.67 4.57
C ARG A 72 -0.51 -13.87 4.62
N VAL A 73 -1.62 -13.75 5.36
CA VAL A 73 -2.62 -14.83 5.45
C VAL A 73 -3.27 -15.10 4.10
N ALA A 74 -3.62 -14.07 3.33
CA ALA A 74 -4.17 -14.25 2.00
C ALA A 74 -3.19 -14.98 1.07
N TRP A 75 -1.92 -14.60 1.09
CA TRP A 75 -0.87 -15.26 0.30
C TRP A 75 -0.63 -16.70 0.71
N ASN A 76 -0.71 -17.03 2.00
CA ASN A 76 -0.58 -18.41 2.46
C ASN A 76 -1.72 -19.29 1.93
N ILE A 77 -2.97 -18.82 2.04
CA ILE A 77 -4.14 -19.54 1.51
C ILE A 77 -4.02 -19.71 -0.01
N ALA A 78 -3.63 -18.66 -0.74
CA ALA A 78 -3.43 -18.71 -2.19
C ALA A 78 -2.39 -19.77 -2.59
N ARG A 79 -1.26 -19.83 -1.87
CA ARG A 79 -0.21 -20.82 -2.10
C ARG A 79 -0.68 -22.24 -1.83
N GLU A 80 -1.45 -22.45 -0.76
CA GLU A 80 -1.93 -23.77 -0.34
C GLU A 80 -3.03 -24.33 -1.26
N SER A 81 -3.90 -23.46 -1.79
CA SER A 81 -5.06 -23.86 -2.58
C SER A 81 -4.88 -23.68 -4.09
N GLY A 82 -3.86 -22.95 -4.53
CA GLY A 82 -3.54 -22.72 -5.94
C GLY A 82 -4.46 -21.72 -6.66
N PHE A 83 -5.34 -20.99 -5.96
CA PHE A 83 -6.13 -19.92 -6.60
C PHE A 83 -5.25 -18.69 -6.86
N LYS A 84 -5.46 -17.99 -7.98
CA LYS A 84 -4.66 -16.81 -8.34
C LYS A 84 -4.99 -15.62 -7.45
N LEU A 85 -3.99 -15.11 -6.75
CA LEU A 85 -4.05 -13.88 -5.94
C LEU A 85 -3.14 -12.81 -6.52
N ALA A 86 -3.63 -11.58 -6.57
CA ALA A 86 -2.81 -10.39 -6.67
C ALA A 86 -3.11 -9.45 -5.50
N THR A 87 -2.11 -8.70 -5.06
CA THR A 87 -2.30 -7.68 -4.02
C THR A 87 -1.84 -6.32 -4.51
N ILE A 88 -2.60 -5.27 -4.15
CA ILE A 88 -2.24 -3.88 -4.42
C ILE A 88 -1.99 -3.19 -3.08
N CYS A 89 -0.84 -2.56 -2.95
CA CYS A 89 -0.35 -1.84 -1.79
C CYS A 89 -0.38 -0.33 -2.08
N PRO A 90 -1.55 0.33 -1.96
CA PRO A 90 -1.68 1.76 -2.20
C PRO A 90 -1.01 2.60 -1.11
N GLY A 91 -0.50 3.76 -1.53
CA GLY A 91 -0.22 4.89 -0.63
C GLY A 91 -1.48 5.40 0.09
N LEU A 92 -1.36 6.54 0.75
CA LEU A 92 -2.50 7.19 1.37
C LEU A 92 -3.53 7.58 0.30
N LEU A 93 -4.77 7.17 0.48
CA LEU A 93 -5.84 7.48 -0.46
C LEU A 93 -6.23 8.96 -0.39
N THR A 94 -6.19 9.62 -1.54
CA THR A 94 -6.64 10.99 -1.75
C THR A 94 -7.79 11.02 -2.78
N GLY A 95 -8.40 12.19 -2.96
CA GLY A 95 -9.48 12.40 -3.91
C GLY A 95 -10.68 13.15 -3.29
N PRO A 96 -11.59 13.71 -4.12
CA PRO A 96 -12.72 14.50 -3.64
C PRO A 96 -13.54 13.73 -2.60
N GLU A 97 -13.73 14.34 -1.43
CA GLU A 97 -14.51 13.81 -0.29
C GLU A 97 -14.04 12.46 0.31
N PHE A 98 -13.05 11.77 -0.25
CA PHE A 98 -12.66 10.44 0.20
C PHE A 98 -12.20 10.42 1.66
N ILE A 99 -11.34 11.38 2.02
CA ILE A 99 -10.77 11.48 3.37
C ILE A 99 -11.87 11.80 4.39
N SER A 100 -12.80 12.70 4.04
CA SER A 100 -13.93 13.06 4.91
C SER A 100 -14.89 11.88 5.18
N ARG A 101 -15.05 10.99 4.19
CA ARG A 101 -15.90 9.79 4.30
C ARG A 101 -15.19 8.63 5.01
N ASN A 102 -13.85 8.60 5.01
CA ASN A 102 -13.03 7.53 5.58
C ASN A 102 -11.93 8.06 6.52
N PRO A 103 -12.28 8.75 7.61
CA PRO A 103 -11.30 9.39 8.48
C PRO A 103 -10.46 8.36 9.26
N THR A 104 -11.06 7.27 9.73
CA THR A 104 -10.37 6.26 10.57
C THR A 104 -9.16 5.61 9.90
N PRO A 105 -9.26 5.01 8.69
CA PRO A 105 -8.09 4.43 8.03
C PRO A 105 -7.05 5.49 7.66
N THR A 106 -7.48 6.71 7.31
CA THR A 106 -6.60 7.84 7.01
C THR A 106 -5.74 8.23 8.22
N ILE A 107 -6.37 8.44 9.38
CA ILE A 107 -5.68 8.73 10.65
C ILE A 107 -4.72 7.60 11.01
N ALA A 108 -5.16 6.35 10.85
CA ALA A 108 -4.37 5.19 11.22
C ALA A 108 -3.13 5.00 10.32
N TYR A 109 -3.26 5.28 9.01
CA TYR A 109 -2.14 5.32 8.07
C TYR A 109 -1.14 6.42 8.44
N LEU A 110 -1.64 7.61 8.78
CA LEU A 110 -0.81 8.79 9.05
C LEU A 110 -0.07 8.74 10.39
N LYS A 111 -0.31 7.73 11.24
CA LYS A 111 0.39 7.56 12.52
C LYS A 111 1.91 7.50 12.41
N GLY A 112 2.43 7.00 11.28
CA GLY A 112 3.86 6.96 10.99
C GLY A 112 4.33 7.98 9.94
N ALA A 113 3.47 8.94 9.56
CA ALA A 113 3.70 9.81 8.41
C ALA A 113 4.99 10.64 8.52
N GLN A 114 5.36 11.10 9.72
CA GLN A 114 6.56 11.90 9.90
C GLN A 114 7.85 11.11 9.58
N GLU A 115 7.92 9.84 9.99
CA GLU A 115 9.05 8.97 9.68
C GLU A 115 9.05 8.56 8.21
N MET A 116 7.88 8.22 7.67
CA MET A 116 7.72 7.95 6.24
C MET A 116 8.15 9.16 5.39
N PHE A 117 7.79 10.38 5.78
CA PHE A 117 8.18 11.61 5.10
C PHE A 117 9.69 11.82 5.12
N ARG A 118 10.32 11.71 6.31
CA ARG A 118 11.79 11.83 6.46
C ARG A 118 12.56 10.83 5.60
N ASN A 119 12.01 9.63 5.42
CA ASN A 119 12.65 8.56 4.65
C ASN A 119 12.29 8.58 3.15
N GLY A 120 11.43 9.49 2.69
CA GLY A 120 10.97 9.56 1.28
C GLY A 120 9.95 8.47 0.90
N LEU A 121 9.23 7.93 1.87
CA LEU A 121 8.28 6.82 1.73
C LEU A 121 6.80 7.22 1.97
N LEU A 122 6.54 8.49 2.32
CA LEU A 122 5.16 8.99 2.39
C LEU A 122 4.64 9.26 0.98
N ALA A 123 3.64 8.49 0.56
CA ALA A 123 3.10 8.56 -0.78
C ALA A 123 1.57 8.55 -0.76
N THR A 124 0.95 9.13 -1.78
CA THR A 124 -0.50 9.20 -1.97
C THR A 124 -0.93 8.53 -3.27
N VAL A 125 -2.22 8.20 -3.36
CA VAL A 125 -2.85 7.80 -4.62
C VAL A 125 -4.29 8.31 -4.68
N ASP A 126 -4.68 8.90 -5.81
CA ASP A 126 -6.07 9.24 -6.08
C ASP A 126 -6.95 7.98 -6.13
N VAL A 127 -8.10 8.02 -5.46
CA VAL A 127 -9.01 6.87 -5.35
C VAL A 127 -9.52 6.38 -6.71
N ASN A 128 -9.75 7.27 -7.68
CA ASN A 128 -10.23 6.88 -9.01
C ASN A 128 -9.11 6.19 -9.78
N ARG A 129 -7.88 6.68 -9.66
CA ARG A 129 -6.70 6.00 -10.21
C ARG A 129 -6.56 4.60 -9.62
N LEU A 130 -6.66 4.46 -8.30
CA LEU A 130 -6.57 3.16 -7.65
C LEU A 130 -7.66 2.19 -8.13
N ALA A 131 -8.88 2.67 -8.35
CA ALA A 131 -9.97 1.86 -8.87
C ALA A 131 -9.66 1.31 -10.27
N VAL A 132 -9.12 2.15 -11.17
CA VAL A 132 -8.65 1.73 -12.49
C VAL A 132 -7.53 0.70 -12.36
N GLU A 133 -6.55 0.93 -11.49
CA GLU A 133 -5.43 0.00 -11.27
C GLU A 133 -5.91 -1.39 -10.79
N HIS A 134 -6.95 -1.47 -9.96
CA HIS A 134 -7.53 -2.76 -9.55
C HIS A 134 -8.11 -3.54 -10.73
N VAL A 135 -8.83 -2.85 -11.63
CA VAL A 135 -9.40 -3.47 -12.83
C VAL A 135 -8.27 -3.98 -13.75
N LEU A 136 -7.27 -3.14 -14.01
CA LEU A 136 -6.15 -3.50 -14.87
C LEU A 136 -5.37 -4.70 -14.33
N VAL A 137 -5.09 -4.72 -13.03
CA VAL A 137 -4.43 -5.87 -12.38
C VAL A 137 -5.30 -7.12 -12.52
N PHE A 138 -6.60 -7.03 -12.27
CA PHE A 138 -7.50 -8.18 -12.41
C PHE A 138 -7.53 -8.74 -13.83
N GLU A 139 -7.53 -7.88 -14.85
CA GLU A 139 -7.48 -8.28 -16.26
C GLU A 139 -6.15 -8.94 -16.63
N ASP A 140 -5.04 -8.41 -16.12
CA ASP A 140 -3.68 -8.92 -16.35
C ASP A 140 -3.43 -10.30 -15.71
N MET A 141 -4.13 -10.62 -14.62
CA MET A 141 -4.04 -11.94 -13.96
C MET A 141 -4.41 -13.12 -14.89
N LYS A 142 -5.02 -12.85 -16.05
CA LYS A 142 -5.20 -13.86 -17.12
C LYS A 142 -3.86 -14.31 -17.68
N ASN A 143 -2.91 -13.39 -17.85
CA ASN A 143 -1.63 -13.57 -18.53
C ASN A 143 -0.47 -13.78 -17.57
N THR A 144 -0.53 -13.20 -16.37
CA THR A 144 0.53 -13.30 -15.38
C THR A 144 0.17 -14.26 -14.25
N SER A 145 1.20 -14.72 -13.54
CA SER A 145 1.04 -15.40 -12.25
C SER A 145 0.91 -14.39 -11.09
N TYR A 146 0.81 -14.93 -9.88
CA TYR A 146 0.81 -14.26 -8.58
C TYR A 146 1.69 -13.01 -8.50
N ASN A 147 1.11 -11.85 -8.16
CA ASN A 147 1.87 -10.60 -8.09
C ASN A 147 1.42 -9.67 -6.94
N ARG A 148 2.39 -8.96 -6.36
CA ARG A 148 2.17 -7.77 -5.54
C ARG A 148 2.46 -6.53 -6.38
N TYR A 149 1.77 -5.43 -6.10
CA TYR A 149 1.95 -4.14 -6.77
C TYR A 149 1.94 -3.02 -5.73
N ILE A 150 2.87 -2.07 -5.82
CA ILE A 150 2.78 -0.80 -5.08
C ILE A 150 2.08 0.23 -5.97
N SER A 151 1.15 0.97 -5.38
CA SER A 151 0.37 2.00 -6.06
C SER A 151 0.56 3.36 -5.39
N PHE A 152 1.01 4.35 -6.16
CA PHE A 152 1.07 5.76 -5.78
C PHE A 152 1.16 6.64 -7.02
N ASP A 153 0.70 7.88 -6.93
CA ASP A 153 0.88 8.92 -7.96
C ASP A 153 1.82 10.04 -7.52
N GLN A 154 1.93 10.28 -6.21
CA GLN A 154 2.80 11.29 -5.63
C GLN A 154 3.54 10.73 -4.42
N VAL A 155 4.83 11.07 -4.32
CA VAL A 155 5.63 10.92 -3.09
C VAL A 155 5.79 12.31 -2.51
N ILE A 156 5.43 12.49 -1.25
CA ILE A 156 5.50 13.77 -0.53
C ILE A 156 6.97 14.03 -0.19
N ARG A 157 7.58 15.05 -0.79
CA ARG A 157 9.03 15.34 -0.68
C ARG A 157 9.34 16.68 -0.02
N SER A 158 8.39 17.60 -0.02
CA SER A 158 8.56 18.94 0.52
C SER A 158 7.63 19.20 1.71
N GLU A 159 8.04 20.15 2.57
CA GLU A 159 7.20 20.63 3.66
C GLU A 159 5.90 21.27 3.15
N GLU A 160 5.92 21.92 1.99
CA GLU A 160 4.73 22.50 1.36
C GLU A 160 3.70 21.42 0.99
N GLU A 161 4.14 20.32 0.38
CA GLU A 161 3.27 19.17 0.07
C GLU A 161 2.75 18.51 1.35
N LEU A 162 3.58 18.41 2.39
CA LEU A 162 3.17 17.86 3.68
C LEU A 162 2.10 18.74 4.36
N GLU A 163 2.26 20.07 4.31
CA GLU A 163 1.26 21.01 4.81
C GLU A 163 -0.04 20.95 4.01
N LYS A 164 0.05 20.82 2.69
CA LYS A 164 -1.11 20.64 1.83
C LYS A 164 -1.88 19.38 2.23
N LEU A 165 -1.17 18.27 2.41
CA LEU A 165 -1.78 17.01 2.86
C LEU A 165 -2.41 17.15 4.25
N ALA A 166 -1.75 17.84 5.19
CA ALA A 166 -2.30 18.09 6.53
C ALA A 166 -3.60 18.91 6.47
N ARG A 167 -3.67 19.92 5.60
CA ARG A 167 -4.90 20.72 5.38
C ARG A 167 -6.03 19.89 4.78
N GLU A 168 -5.73 19.06 3.78
CA GLU A 168 -6.72 18.21 3.11
C GLU A 168 -7.25 17.10 4.04
N THR A 169 -6.39 16.58 4.92
CA THR A 169 -6.75 15.50 5.84
C THR A 169 -7.32 15.99 7.16
N GLY A 170 -7.09 17.27 7.51
CA GLY A 170 -7.42 17.82 8.83
C GLY A 170 -6.55 17.26 9.97
N ILE A 171 -5.43 16.61 9.65
CA ILE A 171 -4.56 15.93 10.61
C ILE A 171 -3.21 16.65 10.67
N ASP A 172 -2.82 17.07 11.87
CA ASP A 172 -1.51 17.66 12.09
C ASP A 172 -0.41 16.59 12.16
N ILE A 173 0.32 16.44 11.05
CA ILE A 173 1.43 15.49 10.90
C ILE A 173 2.71 15.98 11.64
N ARG A 174 2.74 17.22 12.12
CA ARG A 174 3.93 17.87 12.71
C ARG A 174 4.07 17.71 14.23
N THR A 175 3.11 17.09 14.92
CA THR A 175 2.98 17.14 16.39
C THR A 175 4.07 16.44 17.21
N THR A 176 5.09 15.82 16.60
CA THR A 176 6.29 15.37 17.33
C THR A 176 7.55 16.09 16.83
N ARG A 177 7.75 17.35 17.27
CA ARG A 177 9.06 18.04 17.18
C ARG A 177 10.07 17.34 18.10
N SER A 178 10.63 16.24 17.62
CA SER A 178 11.97 15.84 18.00
C SER A 178 12.94 16.81 17.31
N ASN A 179 13.70 17.58 18.09
CA ASN A 179 14.77 18.47 17.63
C ASN A 179 15.97 17.67 17.10
N SER A 180 15.80 16.88 16.05
CA SER A 180 16.93 16.35 15.28
C SER A 180 16.96 17.02 13.91
N ARG A 181 17.98 17.86 13.71
CA ARG A 181 18.40 18.31 12.38
C ARG A 181 18.59 17.06 11.52
N THR A 182 17.88 16.99 10.41
CA THR A 182 17.97 15.89 9.45
C THR A 182 19.34 15.93 8.79
N ASN A 183 20.15 14.88 9.00
CA ASN A 183 21.24 14.58 8.09
C ASN A 183 20.62 14.12 6.77
N SER A 184 20.86 14.87 5.71
CA SER A 184 20.27 14.73 4.37
C SER A 184 20.71 13.47 3.59
N SER A 185 21.13 12.38 4.25
CA SER A 185 21.92 11.33 3.58
C SER A 185 21.18 10.06 3.17
N ASN A 186 19.97 9.76 3.66
CA ASN A 186 19.32 8.44 3.43
C ASN A 186 17.87 8.53 2.91
N ILE A 187 17.62 9.25 1.80
CA ILE A 187 16.31 9.18 1.12
C ILE A 187 16.20 7.81 0.43
N VAL A 188 15.20 7.02 0.81
CA VAL A 188 14.91 5.71 0.21
C VAL A 188 14.07 5.92 -1.04
N LYS A 189 14.38 5.21 -2.14
CA LYS A 189 13.57 5.26 -3.36
C LYS A 189 12.32 4.40 -3.19
N LEU A 190 11.14 4.94 -3.45
CA LEU A 190 9.90 4.16 -3.59
C LEU A 190 9.64 3.85 -5.07
N SER A 191 9.28 2.60 -5.40
CA SER A 191 9.08 2.12 -6.77
C SER A 191 7.71 1.48 -6.97
N ASN A 192 6.94 1.99 -7.93
CA ASN A 192 5.73 1.40 -8.49
C ASN A 192 5.94 0.93 -9.95
N ALA A 193 7.19 0.72 -10.37
CA ALA A 193 7.56 0.49 -11.77
C ALA A 193 6.80 -0.68 -12.41
N LYS A 194 6.52 -1.75 -11.65
CA LYS A 194 5.73 -2.89 -12.12
C LYS A 194 4.31 -2.52 -12.52
N LEU A 195 3.62 -1.73 -11.69
CA LEU A 195 2.25 -1.29 -11.96
C LEU A 195 2.23 -0.28 -13.10
N CYS A 196 3.18 0.66 -13.13
CA CYS A 196 3.33 1.60 -14.24
C CYS A 196 3.60 0.87 -15.58
N GLY A 197 4.43 -0.17 -15.58
CA GLY A 197 4.69 -1.01 -16.74
C GLY A 197 3.42 -1.67 -17.27
N LEU A 198 2.60 -2.22 -16.37
CA LEU A 198 1.31 -2.79 -16.72
C LEU A 198 0.37 -1.74 -17.35
N MET A 199 0.21 -0.59 -16.71
CA MET A 199 -0.64 0.49 -17.22
C MET A 199 -0.19 0.98 -18.60
N SER A 200 1.12 1.10 -18.83
CA SER A 200 1.67 1.56 -20.12
C SER A 200 1.48 0.55 -21.26
N THR A 201 1.50 -0.74 -20.94
CA THR A 201 1.29 -1.81 -21.92
C THR A 201 -0.15 -1.83 -22.41
N ILE A 202 -1.11 -1.63 -21.50
CA ILE A 202 -2.54 -1.64 -21.83
C ILE A 202 -2.95 -0.40 -22.65
N HIS A 203 -2.37 0.78 -22.38
CA HIS A 203 -2.63 1.98 -23.18
C HIS A 203 -2.11 1.85 -24.62
N ARG A 204 -1.04 1.08 -24.86
CA ARG A 204 -0.59 0.78 -26.23
C ARG A 204 -1.58 -0.09 -26.98
N CYS A 205 -2.14 -1.11 -26.33
CA CYS A 205 -3.13 -2.01 -26.96
C CYS A 205 -4.48 -1.34 -27.27
N HIS A 206 -4.87 -0.27 -26.56
CA HIS A 206 -6.11 0.46 -26.83
C HIS A 206 -6.00 1.53 -27.93
N ASN A 207 -4.78 1.92 -28.31
CA ASN A 207 -4.52 2.88 -29.39
C ASN A 207 -4.23 2.20 -30.74
N GLU A 208 -4.33 0.88 -30.82
CA GLU A 208 -4.11 0.08 -32.04
C GLU A 208 -5.42 -0.36 -32.73
N PHE A 209 -6.56 0.27 -32.41
CA PHE A 209 -7.86 0.05 -33.06
C PHE A 209 -8.49 1.35 -33.56
#